data_AF-A0A945CKP6-F1
#
_entry.id   AF-A0A945CKP6-F1
#
_cell.length_a   1.000
_cell.length_b   1.000
_cell.length_c   1.000
_cell.angle_alpha   90.00
_cell.angle_beta   90.00
_cell.angle_gamma   90.00
#
_symmetry.space_group_name_H-M   'P 1'
#
loop_
_entity.id
_entity.type
_entity.pdbx_description
1 polymer ?
#
loop_
_entity_poly.entity_id
_entity_poly.type
_entity_poly.pdbx_seq_one_letter_code
_entity_poly.pdbx_strand_id
1 'polypeptide(L)'
;DDVTALGDDVDLTDTDMVVDPFGDADGNGQIQAYDAAQVLLHRLSTMSEPPGAPVLVALDSLSANLDLDAPYGIIDGFDASLILRRVVGLQPVFPVQEAGSANHPGMGSAGKGIPEERLVVLREHEGYVSLWLEDRSSIVSGELMLSRMTGRVEMGNELSDFLSASRMTDGGIQVVFAGTDEVTGAGELLRVYGRGEDIGVDRVRFNGGSIVARVGENEPAGVKPLHFVLHANVPNPFNPQTTIRFELANESAVRLEVFDSVGQRVRTLVADRLPAGAHQAVWDGRTESRSSVSSGVYFCRLQAWSAENTRRSDASRLTDLRFSQVRRMLLLK
;
A
#
# COMPACT_ATOMS: atom_id res chain seq x y z
N ASP A 1 -39.36 -15.36 -2.71
CA ASP A 1 -40.58 -16.13 -2.98
C ASP A 1 -40.58 -16.65 -4.39
N ASP A 2 -40.96 -17.92 -4.50
CA ASP A 2 -41.30 -18.71 -5.68
C ASP A 2 -40.22 -19.07 -6.70
N VAL A 3 -39.08 -19.59 -6.25
CA VAL A 3 -38.33 -20.58 -7.03
C VAL A 3 -37.79 -21.68 -6.10
N THR A 4 -38.25 -22.91 -6.39
CA THR A 4 -37.80 -24.25 -5.95
C THR A 4 -38.16 -24.82 -4.57
N ALA A 5 -39.44 -25.24 -4.49
CA ALA A 5 -39.90 -26.42 -3.74
C ALA A 5 -39.78 -27.73 -4.56
N LEU A 6 -38.75 -27.87 -5.41
CA LEU A 6 -38.50 -29.08 -6.20
C LEU A 6 -37.03 -29.44 -6.02
N GLY A 7 -36.80 -30.63 -5.44
CA GLY A 7 -35.50 -31.17 -5.10
C GLY A 7 -34.69 -31.62 -6.31
N ASP A 8 -34.33 -30.65 -7.16
CA ASP A 8 -33.21 -30.79 -8.07
C ASP A 8 -31.97 -30.21 -7.37
N ASP A 9 -30.90 -30.99 -7.40
CA ASP A 9 -29.57 -30.59 -6.96
C ASP A 9 -29.14 -29.41 -7.85
N VAL A 10 -29.40 -28.19 -7.38
CA VAL A 10 -28.92 -26.99 -8.06
C VAL A 10 -27.41 -27.00 -7.90
N ASP A 11 -26.72 -27.33 -8.98
CA ASP A 11 -25.29 -27.15 -9.09
C ASP A 11 -25.00 -25.64 -8.88
N LEU A 12 -24.67 -25.30 -7.64
CA LEU A 12 -24.18 -23.97 -7.25
C LEU A 12 -22.72 -23.82 -7.68
N THR A 13 -22.31 -24.37 -8.82
CA THR A 13 -21.18 -23.80 -9.54
C THR A 13 -21.64 -22.43 -10.01
N ASP A 14 -21.23 -21.43 -9.25
CA ASP A 14 -21.11 -20.04 -9.67
C ASP A 14 -20.30 -19.99 -10.99
N THR A 15 -20.96 -20.27 -12.11
CA THR A 15 -20.36 -20.26 -13.46
C THR A 15 -20.30 -18.86 -14.06
N ASP A 16 -20.81 -17.86 -13.35
CA ASP A 16 -20.62 -16.45 -13.68
C ASP A 16 -19.47 -15.84 -12.85
N MET A 17 -18.37 -16.60 -12.70
CA MET A 17 -17.06 -15.98 -12.55
C MET A 17 -16.88 -15.06 -13.76
N VAL A 18 -17.18 -13.78 -13.58
CA VAL A 18 -16.57 -12.73 -14.37
C VAL A 18 -15.07 -12.86 -14.07
N VAL A 19 -14.40 -13.72 -14.84
CA VAL A 19 -12.95 -13.69 -14.96
C VAL A 19 -12.66 -12.43 -15.75
N ASP A 20 -12.75 -11.29 -15.07
CA ASP A 20 -12.14 -10.06 -15.57
C ASP A 20 -10.69 -10.44 -15.91
N PRO A 21 -10.20 -10.12 -17.12
CA PRO A 21 -8.88 -10.56 -17.53
C PRO A 21 -7.84 -9.90 -16.62
N PHE A 22 -7.42 -10.61 -15.58
CA PHE A 22 -6.37 -10.17 -14.67
C PHE A 22 -5.17 -9.72 -15.50
N GLY A 23 -4.73 -8.48 -15.28
CA GLY A 23 -3.58 -7.88 -15.93
C GLY A 23 -3.86 -7.17 -17.25
N ASP A 24 -5.08 -7.22 -17.76
CA ASP A 24 -5.56 -6.37 -18.87
C ASP A 24 -6.11 -5.07 -18.29
N ALA A 25 -5.23 -4.07 -18.20
CA ALA A 25 -5.51 -2.80 -17.55
C ALA A 25 -6.08 -1.76 -18.55
N ASP A 26 -6.13 -2.07 -19.84
CA ASP A 26 -6.76 -1.21 -20.85
C ASP A 26 -8.07 -1.79 -21.42
N GLY A 27 -8.44 -3.01 -21.00
CA GLY A 27 -9.70 -3.67 -21.33
C GLY A 27 -9.78 -4.19 -22.77
N ASN A 28 -8.64 -4.38 -23.44
CA ASN A 28 -8.60 -4.79 -24.85
C ASN A 28 -8.61 -6.32 -25.05
N GLY A 29 -8.56 -7.10 -23.98
CA GLY A 29 -8.55 -8.55 -23.96
C GLY A 29 -7.16 -9.19 -24.09
N GLN A 30 -6.07 -8.41 -24.04
CA GLN A 30 -4.69 -8.89 -24.15
C GLN A 30 -3.84 -8.35 -23.01
N ILE A 31 -3.03 -9.23 -22.40
CA ILE A 31 -2.05 -8.83 -21.38
C ILE A 31 -0.73 -8.48 -22.10
N GLN A 32 -0.33 -7.22 -22.01
CA GLN A 32 0.84 -6.66 -22.69
C GLN A 32 1.62 -5.68 -21.80
N ALA A 33 2.81 -5.27 -22.25
CA ALA A 33 3.62 -4.30 -21.52
C ALA A 33 2.94 -2.92 -21.39
N TYR A 34 1.99 -2.62 -22.27
CA TYR A 34 1.22 -1.38 -22.20
C TYR A 34 0.27 -1.34 -20.98
N ASP A 35 -0.27 -2.48 -20.54
CA ASP A 35 -1.06 -2.56 -19.31
C ASP A 35 -0.23 -2.19 -18.08
N ALA A 36 1.00 -2.70 -18.02
CA ALA A 36 1.96 -2.32 -16.98
C ALA A 36 2.27 -0.81 -17.01
N ALA A 37 2.35 -0.22 -18.20
CA ALA A 37 2.51 1.23 -18.35
C ALA A 37 1.29 2.01 -17.83
N GLN A 38 0.06 1.52 -18.07
CA GLN A 38 -1.16 2.14 -17.53
C GLN A 38 -1.18 2.11 -16.00
N VAL A 39 -0.73 1.00 -15.40
CA VAL A 39 -0.57 0.88 -13.94
C VAL A 39 0.39 1.93 -13.40
N LEU A 40 1.57 2.10 -14.01
CA LEU A 40 2.54 3.11 -13.59
C LEU A 40 1.99 4.54 -13.77
N LEU A 41 1.28 4.82 -14.86
CA LEU A 41 0.67 6.13 -15.11
C LEU A 41 -0.47 6.44 -14.13
N HIS A 42 -1.29 5.45 -13.80
CA HIS A 42 -2.31 5.55 -12.75
C HIS A 42 -1.66 5.86 -11.40
N ARG A 43 -0.57 5.17 -11.05
CA ARG A 43 0.14 5.43 -9.80
C ARG A 43 0.73 6.84 -9.78
N LEU A 44 1.35 7.30 -10.87
CA LEU A 44 1.84 8.67 -10.99
C LEU A 44 0.73 9.73 -10.89
N SER A 45 -0.48 9.48 -11.38
CA SER A 45 -1.58 10.45 -11.25
C SER A 45 -2.16 10.50 -9.83
N THR A 46 -2.28 9.34 -9.17
CA THR A 46 -2.86 9.23 -7.83
C THR A 46 -1.90 9.62 -6.70
N MET A 47 -0.60 9.65 -6.95
CA MET A 47 0.40 10.00 -5.94
C MET A 47 0.62 11.51 -5.71
N SER A 48 0.13 12.37 -6.62
CA SER A 48 0.22 13.82 -6.51
C SER A 48 -0.60 14.37 -5.35
N GLU A 49 -0.21 15.56 -4.87
CA GLU A 49 -0.98 16.33 -3.90
C GLU A 49 -1.34 17.71 -4.47
N PRO A 50 -2.63 17.98 -4.76
CA PRO A 50 -3.76 17.04 -4.71
C PRO A 50 -3.66 15.93 -5.79
N PRO A 51 -4.31 14.76 -5.58
CA PRO A 51 -4.31 13.69 -6.57
C PRO A 51 -4.91 14.16 -7.90
N GLY A 52 -4.28 13.76 -9.01
CA GLY A 52 -4.84 13.94 -10.34
C GLY A 52 -5.98 12.96 -10.60
N ALA A 53 -6.62 13.08 -11.78
CA ALA A 53 -7.60 12.09 -12.22
C ALA A 53 -6.94 10.71 -12.35
N PRO A 54 -7.56 9.64 -11.81
CA PRO A 54 -7.05 8.29 -11.99
C PRO A 54 -7.11 7.90 -13.48
N VAL A 55 -6.07 7.23 -13.96
CA VAL A 55 -6.01 6.72 -15.34
C VAL A 55 -6.92 5.50 -15.48
N LEU A 56 -6.69 4.51 -14.62
CA LEU A 56 -7.55 3.33 -14.48
C LEU A 56 -8.80 3.63 -13.66
N VAL A 57 -9.96 3.19 -14.14
CA VAL A 57 -11.26 3.36 -13.47
C VAL A 57 -12.11 2.09 -13.63
N ALA A 58 -13.09 1.91 -12.74
CA ALA A 58 -14.06 0.81 -12.81
C ALA A 58 -13.37 -0.57 -12.98
N LEU A 59 -13.72 -1.32 -14.04
CA LEU A 59 -13.21 -2.67 -14.29
C LEU A 59 -11.70 -2.68 -14.52
N ASP A 60 -11.16 -1.71 -15.27
CA ASP A 60 -9.72 -1.60 -15.54
C ASP A 60 -8.90 -1.50 -14.25
N SER A 61 -9.44 -0.82 -13.23
CA SER A 61 -8.83 -0.71 -11.91
C SER A 61 -8.85 -2.04 -11.15
N LEU A 62 -9.87 -2.87 -11.35
CA LEU A 62 -9.95 -4.19 -10.71
C LEU A 62 -9.01 -5.18 -11.40
N SER A 63 -8.99 -5.21 -12.73
CA SER A 63 -8.10 -6.04 -13.53
C SER A 63 -6.62 -5.75 -13.29
N ALA A 64 -6.29 -4.51 -12.93
CA ALA A 64 -4.93 -4.08 -12.65
C ALA A 64 -4.43 -4.39 -11.23
N ASN A 65 -5.28 -4.84 -10.30
CA ASN A 65 -4.89 -5.15 -8.92
C ASN A 65 -4.62 -6.64 -8.78
N LEU A 66 -3.36 -7.04 -8.75
CA LEU A 66 -2.91 -8.41 -9.05
C LEU A 66 -2.22 -9.12 -7.90
N ASP A 67 -1.93 -8.39 -6.84
CA ASP A 67 -1.33 -8.92 -5.64
C ASP A 67 -2.36 -9.55 -4.69
N LEU A 68 -1.89 -9.98 -3.51
CA LEU A 68 -2.75 -10.61 -2.50
C LEU A 68 -3.62 -9.61 -1.72
N ASP A 69 -3.38 -8.30 -1.86
CA ASP A 69 -4.15 -7.25 -1.20
C ASP A 69 -5.40 -6.86 -2.02
N ALA A 70 -5.48 -7.27 -3.29
CA ALA A 70 -6.64 -7.08 -4.15
C ALA A 70 -7.96 -7.58 -3.51
N PRO A 71 -9.12 -6.97 -3.84
CA PRO A 71 -9.29 -5.79 -4.68
C PRO A 71 -9.07 -4.48 -3.90
N TYR A 72 -8.81 -4.57 -2.59
CA TYR A 72 -8.77 -3.43 -1.68
C TYR A 72 -7.36 -2.83 -1.52
N GLY A 73 -6.34 -3.48 -2.08
CA GLY A 73 -4.97 -3.02 -2.17
C GLY A 73 -4.80 -1.78 -3.04
N ILE A 74 -3.63 -1.14 -2.92
CA ILE A 74 -3.27 -0.01 -3.78
C ILE A 74 -2.71 -0.59 -5.08
N ILE A 75 -3.17 -0.08 -6.21
CA ILE A 75 -2.59 -0.38 -7.53
C ILE A 75 -1.27 0.37 -7.65
N ASP A 76 -0.16 -0.36 -7.68
CA ASP A 76 1.17 0.24 -7.69
C ASP A 76 2.16 -0.46 -8.63
N GLY A 77 3.43 -0.06 -8.60
CA GLY A 77 4.44 -0.62 -9.48
C GLY A 77 4.64 -2.14 -9.30
N PHE A 78 4.24 -2.72 -8.17
CA PHE A 78 4.28 -4.16 -7.98
C PHE A 78 3.29 -4.87 -8.90
N ASP A 79 2.06 -4.37 -9.06
CA ASP A 79 1.11 -4.90 -10.03
C ASP A 79 1.64 -4.80 -11.47
N ALA A 80 2.28 -3.68 -11.80
CA ALA A 80 2.95 -3.52 -13.10
C ALA A 80 4.05 -4.57 -13.30
N SER A 81 4.84 -4.87 -12.26
CA SER A 81 5.87 -5.91 -12.32
C SER A 81 5.27 -7.30 -12.56
N LEU A 82 4.12 -7.59 -11.95
CA LEU A 82 3.41 -8.85 -12.15
C LEU A 82 2.93 -8.99 -13.60
N ILE A 83 2.37 -7.93 -14.19
CA ILE A 83 1.98 -7.89 -15.62
C ILE A 83 3.20 -8.16 -16.51
N LEU A 84 4.31 -7.46 -16.28
CA LEU A 84 5.53 -7.67 -17.07
C LEU A 84 6.02 -9.12 -16.98
N ARG A 85 6.05 -9.69 -15.77
CA ARG A 85 6.42 -11.10 -15.54
C ARG A 85 5.47 -12.07 -16.23
N ARG A 86 4.17 -11.77 -16.31
CA ARG A 86 3.18 -12.56 -17.06
C ARG A 86 3.48 -12.54 -18.56
N VAL A 87 3.76 -11.36 -19.10
CA VAL A 87 4.07 -11.15 -20.54
C VAL A 87 5.31 -11.94 -20.95
N VAL A 88 6.35 -11.97 -20.11
CA VAL A 88 7.59 -12.73 -20.40
C VAL A 88 7.56 -14.20 -19.94
N GLY A 89 6.43 -14.67 -19.39
CA GLY A 89 6.25 -16.07 -18.99
C GLY A 89 6.89 -16.48 -17.65
N LEU A 90 7.36 -15.52 -16.85
CA LEU A 90 7.90 -15.76 -15.50
C LEU A 90 6.80 -15.93 -14.44
N GLN A 91 5.62 -15.37 -14.67
CA GLN A 91 4.47 -15.44 -13.76
C GLN A 91 3.23 -15.90 -14.52
N PRO A 92 2.98 -17.22 -14.69
CA PRO A 92 1.86 -17.71 -15.49
C PRO A 92 0.48 -17.48 -14.84
N VAL A 93 0.44 -17.32 -13.51
CA VAL A 93 -0.77 -17.10 -12.71
C VAL A 93 -0.49 -15.95 -11.73
N PHE A 94 -1.39 -14.98 -11.62
CA PHE A 94 -1.19 -13.86 -10.68
C PHE A 94 -1.44 -14.26 -9.22
N PRO A 95 -0.76 -13.63 -8.25
CA PRO A 95 -1.00 -13.87 -6.83
C PRO A 95 -2.48 -13.74 -6.43
N VAL A 96 -3.22 -12.77 -6.97
CA VAL A 96 -4.66 -12.60 -6.71
C VAL A 96 -5.48 -13.85 -7.07
N GLN A 97 -5.00 -14.67 -8.02
CA GLN A 97 -5.63 -15.91 -8.48
C GLN A 97 -5.22 -17.14 -7.66
N GLU A 98 -4.27 -17.02 -6.73
CA GLU A 98 -3.84 -18.15 -5.89
C GLU A 98 -4.91 -18.51 -4.87
N ALA A 99 -4.96 -19.79 -4.49
CA ALA A 99 -5.92 -20.34 -3.54
C ALA A 99 -5.94 -19.62 -2.17
N GLY A 100 -4.85 -18.94 -1.83
CA GLY A 100 -4.67 -18.20 -0.59
C GLY A 100 -4.94 -16.71 -0.62
N SER A 101 -5.25 -16.14 -1.78
CA SER A 101 -5.63 -14.75 -1.95
C SER A 101 -6.95 -14.46 -1.25
N ALA A 102 -7.14 -13.23 -0.74
CA ALA A 102 -8.39 -12.81 -0.11
C ALA A 102 -9.62 -12.98 -1.03
N ASN A 103 -9.38 -13.11 -2.34
CA ASN A 103 -10.40 -13.27 -3.38
C ASN A 103 -10.60 -14.72 -3.86
N HIS A 104 -9.90 -15.69 -3.27
CA HIS A 104 -10.05 -17.11 -3.60
C HIS A 104 -10.70 -17.88 -2.44
N PRO A 105 -11.63 -18.82 -2.69
CA PRO A 105 -12.14 -19.74 -1.67
C PRO A 105 -11.07 -20.79 -1.31
N GLY A 106 -10.14 -20.46 -0.41
CA GLY A 106 -9.08 -21.38 0.02
C GLY A 106 -8.14 -20.78 1.08
N MET A 107 -7.38 -21.63 1.78
CA MET A 107 -6.50 -21.22 2.88
C MET A 107 -5.06 -20.95 2.42
N GLY A 108 -4.65 -19.67 2.50
CA GLY A 108 -3.28 -19.20 2.78
C GLY A 108 -2.36 -18.96 1.57
N SER A 109 -1.74 -17.77 1.48
CA SER A 109 -0.50 -17.55 0.71
C SER A 109 0.28 -16.31 1.20
N ALA A 110 1.57 -16.30 0.85
CA ALA A 110 2.69 -15.59 1.47
C ALA A 110 2.79 -14.10 1.07
N GLY A 111 3.05 -13.24 2.05
CA GLY A 111 3.11 -11.79 1.88
C GLY A 111 4.33 -11.27 1.11
N LYS A 112 4.21 -10.01 0.68
CA LYS A 112 5.27 -9.19 0.06
C LYS A 112 6.54 -9.22 0.95
N GLY A 113 7.60 -9.86 0.46
CA GLY A 113 8.90 -9.87 1.13
C GLY A 113 9.57 -8.51 1.02
N ILE A 114 9.43 -7.66 2.03
CA ILE A 114 10.08 -6.35 2.08
C ILE A 114 10.66 -6.18 3.50
N PRO A 115 11.98 -6.01 3.64
CA PRO A 115 12.59 -5.60 4.91
C PRO A 115 12.06 -4.24 5.36
N GLU A 116 11.74 -4.10 6.65
CA GLU A 116 11.07 -2.90 7.21
C GLU A 116 11.93 -1.61 7.18
N GLU A 117 13.25 -1.70 6.99
CA GLU A 117 14.17 -0.55 6.96
C GLU A 117 15.28 -0.70 5.90
N ARG A 118 15.53 0.37 5.12
CA ARG A 118 16.70 0.48 4.22
C ARG A 118 17.31 1.88 4.28
N LEU A 119 18.63 1.95 4.27
CA LEU A 119 19.38 3.21 4.17
C LEU A 119 19.35 3.70 2.72
N VAL A 120 18.87 4.92 2.50
CA VAL A 120 18.77 5.55 1.18
C VAL A 120 19.67 6.77 1.16
N VAL A 121 20.84 6.62 0.55
CA VAL A 121 21.86 7.67 0.54
C VAL A 121 21.71 8.52 -0.72
N LEU A 122 21.47 9.81 -0.55
CA LEU A 122 21.67 10.78 -1.62
C LEU A 122 23.17 11.07 -1.74
N ARG A 123 23.73 10.87 -2.93
CA ARG A 123 25.13 11.15 -3.24
C ARG A 123 25.19 12.25 -4.29
N GLU A 124 25.85 13.35 -3.96
CA GLU A 124 26.07 14.45 -4.90
C GLU A 124 27.31 14.16 -5.76
N HIS A 125 27.16 14.34 -7.06
CA HIS A 125 28.23 14.22 -8.04
C HIS A 125 28.31 15.49 -8.89
N GLU A 126 29.36 15.60 -9.68
CA GLU A 126 29.46 16.68 -10.66
C GLU A 126 28.35 16.52 -11.73
N GLY A 127 27.31 17.36 -11.65
CA GLY A 127 26.24 17.45 -12.64
C GLY A 127 24.99 16.60 -12.37
N TYR A 128 24.98 15.75 -11.33
CA TYR A 128 23.79 14.99 -10.93
C TYR A 128 23.84 14.58 -9.45
N VAL A 129 22.67 14.22 -8.92
CA VAL A 129 22.56 13.54 -7.62
C VAL A 129 22.07 12.14 -7.86
N SER A 130 22.70 11.14 -7.24
CA SER A 130 22.22 9.76 -7.29
C SER A 130 21.60 9.32 -5.97
N LEU A 131 20.55 8.52 -6.09
CA LEU A 131 19.94 7.83 -4.97
C LEU A 131 20.51 6.42 -4.93
N TRP A 132 21.18 6.11 -3.84
CA TRP A 132 21.99 4.91 -3.70
C TRP A 132 21.54 4.08 -2.50
N LEU A 133 21.59 2.75 -2.62
CA LEU A 133 21.23 1.82 -1.54
C LEU A 133 22.36 0.82 -1.29
N GLU A 134 22.62 0.53 0.00
CA GLU A 134 23.57 -0.51 0.45
C GLU A 134 23.10 -1.92 0.05
N ASP A 135 21.80 -2.10 -0.06
CA ASP A 135 21.19 -3.33 -0.52
C ASP A 135 19.94 -3.00 -1.33
N ARG A 136 19.89 -3.49 -2.57
CA ARG A 136 18.72 -3.41 -3.46
C ARG A 136 18.01 -4.75 -3.62
N SER A 137 18.48 -5.81 -2.95
CA SER A 137 17.95 -7.16 -3.10
C SER A 137 16.43 -7.19 -2.92
N SER A 138 15.76 -7.97 -3.76
CA SER A 138 14.30 -8.12 -3.78
C SER A 138 13.50 -6.93 -4.28
N ILE A 139 14.12 -5.82 -4.71
CA ILE A 139 13.37 -4.72 -5.34
C ILE A 139 13.03 -5.13 -6.78
N VAL A 140 11.73 -5.24 -7.09
CA VAL A 140 11.20 -5.44 -8.45
C VAL A 140 10.39 -4.24 -8.94
N SER A 141 9.93 -3.40 -8.02
CA SER A 141 9.22 -2.16 -8.34
C SER A 141 9.47 -1.09 -7.28
N GLY A 142 9.21 0.17 -7.64
CA GLY A 142 9.34 1.25 -6.68
C GLY A 142 8.57 2.52 -7.03
N GLU A 143 8.32 3.29 -5.99
CA GLU A 143 7.74 4.64 -6.02
C GLU A 143 8.63 5.56 -5.19
N LEU A 144 9.03 6.69 -5.77
CA LEU A 144 9.84 7.71 -5.10
C LEU A 144 9.25 9.10 -5.30
N MET A 145 9.34 9.92 -4.25
CA MET A 145 9.09 11.35 -4.29
C MET A 145 10.32 12.08 -3.77
N LEU A 146 10.96 12.85 -4.64
CA LEU A 146 12.11 13.68 -4.31
C LEU A 146 11.66 15.14 -4.27
N SER A 147 11.78 15.80 -3.11
CA SER A 147 11.41 17.19 -2.94
C SER A 147 12.59 18.13 -3.16
N ARG A 148 12.29 19.38 -3.52
CA ARG A 148 13.29 20.45 -3.72
C ARG A 148 14.34 20.14 -4.78
N MET A 149 13.99 19.27 -5.73
CA MET A 149 14.82 18.91 -6.85
C MET A 149 14.07 19.09 -8.17
N THR A 150 14.78 19.57 -9.19
CA THR A 150 14.27 19.67 -10.56
C THR A 150 15.31 19.12 -11.53
N GLY A 151 14.88 18.35 -12.52
CA GLY A 151 15.80 17.76 -13.47
C GLY A 151 15.22 16.60 -14.25
N ARG A 152 16.11 15.94 -14.98
CA ARG A 152 15.80 14.70 -15.70
C ARG A 152 16.21 13.51 -14.85
N VAL A 153 15.29 12.56 -14.70
CA VAL A 153 15.55 11.28 -14.04
C VAL A 153 16.10 10.28 -15.05
N GLU A 154 17.09 9.51 -14.63
CA GLU A 154 17.60 8.34 -15.32
C GLU A 154 17.70 7.20 -14.30
N MET A 155 17.22 6.01 -14.65
CA MET A 155 17.36 4.84 -13.78
C MET A 155 18.83 4.43 -13.68
N GLY A 156 19.21 3.80 -12.57
CA GLY A 156 20.55 3.22 -12.42
C GLY A 156 20.82 2.18 -13.51
N ASN A 157 22.08 1.95 -13.85
CA ASN A 157 22.46 1.10 -14.99
C ASN A 157 21.87 -0.32 -14.92
N GLU A 158 21.75 -0.90 -13.71
CA GLU A 158 21.16 -2.23 -13.51
C GLU A 158 19.61 -2.24 -13.53
N LEU A 159 19.00 -1.06 -13.57
CA LEU A 159 17.56 -0.85 -13.74
C LEU A 159 17.25 -0.33 -15.15
N SER A 160 18.17 -0.41 -16.11
CA SER A 160 17.96 0.10 -17.48
C SER A 160 16.78 -0.56 -18.18
N ASP A 161 16.53 -1.83 -17.86
CA ASP A 161 15.50 -2.65 -18.49
C ASP A 161 14.16 -2.56 -17.74
N PHE A 162 14.12 -1.82 -16.63
CA PHE A 162 12.89 -1.56 -15.91
C PHE A 162 12.04 -0.55 -16.67
N LEU A 163 10.73 -0.85 -16.77
CA LEU A 163 9.77 0.14 -17.20
C LEU A 163 9.70 1.22 -16.12
N SER A 164 9.95 2.47 -16.51
CA SER A 164 9.96 3.59 -15.58
C SER A 164 9.23 4.80 -16.16
N ALA A 165 8.67 5.60 -15.26
CA ALA A 165 8.06 6.87 -15.61
C ALA A 165 8.34 7.87 -14.49
N SER A 166 8.54 9.13 -14.88
CA SER A 166 8.77 10.22 -13.94
C SER A 166 7.96 11.44 -14.31
N ARG A 167 7.55 12.23 -13.31
CA ARG A 167 6.79 13.46 -13.50
C ARG A 167 7.34 14.57 -12.61
N MET A 168 7.51 15.76 -13.18
CA MET A 168 7.73 16.98 -12.42
C MET A 168 6.40 17.51 -11.88
N THR A 169 6.38 17.85 -10.60
CA THR A 169 5.25 18.48 -9.90
C THR A 169 5.76 19.67 -9.09
N ASP A 170 4.84 20.49 -8.57
CA ASP A 170 5.20 21.59 -7.66
C ASP A 170 5.88 21.09 -6.37
N GLY A 171 5.60 19.85 -5.96
CA GLY A 171 6.24 19.20 -4.81
C GLY A 171 7.61 18.60 -5.09
N GLY A 172 8.05 18.53 -6.36
CA GLY A 172 9.30 17.91 -6.78
C GLY A 172 9.11 16.81 -7.82
N ILE A 173 10.00 15.82 -7.80
CA ILE A 173 10.07 14.75 -8.79
C ILE A 173 9.40 13.49 -8.25
N GLN A 174 8.40 13.01 -8.99
CA GLN A 174 7.80 11.69 -8.80
C GLN A 174 8.46 10.70 -9.75
N VAL A 175 8.78 9.50 -9.24
CA VAL A 175 9.34 8.41 -10.04
C VAL A 175 8.61 7.13 -9.68
N VAL A 176 8.24 6.36 -10.70
CA VAL A 176 7.76 4.98 -10.55
C VAL A 176 8.54 4.08 -11.49
N PHE A 177 8.73 2.83 -11.08
CA PHE A 177 9.33 1.82 -11.92
C PHE A 177 8.85 0.41 -11.57
N ALA A 178 8.96 -0.49 -12.55
CA ALA A 178 8.65 -1.91 -12.43
C ALA A 178 9.53 -2.73 -13.38
N GLY A 179 10.01 -3.88 -12.93
CA GLY A 179 10.85 -4.80 -13.70
C GLY A 179 10.35 -6.24 -13.58
N THR A 180 10.93 -7.13 -14.37
CA THR A 180 10.62 -8.57 -14.33
C THR A 180 11.37 -9.30 -13.23
N ASP A 181 12.62 -8.90 -13.00
CA ASP A 181 13.55 -9.54 -12.08
C ASP A 181 13.92 -8.59 -10.94
N GLU A 182 14.33 -9.16 -9.81
CA GLU A 182 14.83 -8.35 -8.70
C GLU A 182 16.22 -7.81 -9.03
N VAL A 183 16.49 -6.57 -8.60
CA VAL A 183 17.87 -6.09 -8.52
C VAL A 183 18.56 -6.67 -7.28
N THR A 184 19.90 -6.75 -7.33
CA THR A 184 20.69 -7.31 -6.23
C THR A 184 21.87 -6.41 -5.86
N GLY A 185 22.38 -6.59 -4.64
CA GLY A 185 23.57 -5.88 -4.16
C GLY A 185 23.41 -4.37 -4.01
N ALA A 186 24.53 -3.73 -3.68
CA ALA A 186 24.61 -2.29 -3.46
C ALA A 186 24.73 -1.52 -4.77
N GLY A 187 24.10 -0.37 -4.90
CA GLY A 187 24.20 0.42 -6.12
C GLY A 187 23.24 1.59 -6.25
N GLU A 188 23.36 2.28 -7.38
CA GLU A 188 22.48 3.39 -7.73
C GLU A 188 21.12 2.86 -8.17
N LEU A 189 20.06 3.47 -7.63
CA LEU A 189 18.69 3.23 -8.06
C LEU A 189 18.30 4.17 -9.19
N LEU A 190 18.66 5.45 -9.05
CA LEU A 190 18.43 6.49 -10.06
C LEU A 190 19.45 7.62 -9.94
N ARG A 191 19.57 8.38 -11.02
CA ARG A 191 20.30 9.63 -11.13
C ARG A 191 19.32 10.72 -11.51
N VAL A 192 19.49 11.89 -10.92
CA VAL A 192 18.74 13.09 -11.31
C VAL A 192 19.73 14.13 -11.77
N TYR A 193 19.74 14.39 -13.08
CA TYR A 193 20.54 15.43 -13.70
C TYR A 193 19.80 16.75 -13.61
N GLY A 194 20.27 17.65 -12.77
CA GLY A 194 19.57 18.90 -12.53
C GLY A 194 20.11 19.69 -11.35
N ARG A 195 19.26 20.56 -10.81
CA ARG A 195 19.57 21.42 -9.67
C ARG A 195 18.61 21.14 -8.53
N GLY A 196 19.15 21.08 -7.33
CA GLY A 196 18.41 21.02 -6.09
C GLY A 196 19.28 21.56 -4.97
N GLU A 197 18.66 22.21 -3.99
CA GLU A 197 19.30 22.61 -2.73
C GLU A 197 18.53 21.91 -1.61
N ASP A 198 19.26 21.32 -0.66
CA ASP A 198 18.70 20.53 0.44
C ASP A 198 17.73 19.44 -0.05
N ILE A 199 18.12 18.63 -1.03
CA ILE A 199 17.21 17.64 -1.65
C ILE A 199 16.61 16.70 -0.60
N GLY A 200 15.29 16.59 -0.60
CA GLY A 200 14.56 15.68 0.30
C GLY A 200 14.13 14.40 -0.41
N VAL A 201 14.06 13.31 0.35
CA VAL A 201 13.38 12.09 -0.07
C VAL A 201 12.11 11.97 0.78
N ASP A 202 11.00 12.41 0.21
CA ASP A 202 9.72 12.47 0.93
C ASP A 202 9.03 11.10 0.97
N ARG A 203 9.18 10.32 -0.11
CA ARG A 203 8.59 8.98 -0.26
C ARG A 203 9.56 8.00 -0.86
N VAL A 204 9.63 6.80 -0.29
CA VAL A 204 10.21 5.61 -0.92
C VAL A 204 9.33 4.42 -0.60
N ARG A 205 8.83 3.75 -1.63
CA ARG A 205 8.19 2.44 -1.54
C ARG A 205 8.87 1.49 -2.51
N PHE A 206 9.09 0.25 -2.09
CA PHE A 206 9.48 -0.83 -3.01
C PHE A 206 8.48 -1.96 -2.90
N ASN A 207 8.08 -2.55 -4.01
CA ASN A 207 7.12 -3.67 -4.07
C ASN A 207 5.82 -3.40 -3.29
N GLY A 208 5.41 -2.14 -3.20
CA GLY A 208 4.24 -1.71 -2.45
C GLY A 208 4.41 -1.58 -0.93
N GLY A 209 5.58 -1.85 -0.35
CA GLY A 209 5.87 -1.57 1.06
C GLY A 209 6.54 -0.21 1.25
N SER A 210 6.16 0.50 2.31
CA SER A 210 6.80 1.75 2.72
C SER A 210 8.12 1.47 3.42
N ILE A 211 9.14 2.27 3.13
CA ILE A 211 10.45 2.14 3.75
C ILE A 211 10.76 3.40 4.53
N VAL A 212 11.30 3.23 5.74
CA VAL A 212 11.91 4.33 6.48
C VAL A 212 13.25 4.65 5.83
N ALA A 213 13.25 5.59 4.90
CA ALA A 213 14.46 6.11 4.29
C ALA A 213 15.29 6.90 5.32
N ARG A 214 16.59 6.64 5.40
CA ARG A 214 17.54 7.48 6.15
C ARG A 214 18.42 8.19 5.13
N VAL A 215 18.42 9.52 5.10
CA VAL A 215 19.25 10.32 4.17
C VAL A 215 20.58 10.64 4.84
N GLY A 216 21.67 10.03 4.37
CA GLY A 216 23.02 10.20 4.91
C GLY A 216 23.34 9.33 6.13
N GLU A 217 24.60 9.35 6.59
CA GLU A 217 25.07 8.53 7.73
C GLU A 217 24.71 9.12 9.11
N ASN A 218 24.37 10.41 9.20
CA ASN A 218 24.25 11.12 10.49
C ASN A 218 23.01 12.00 10.69
N GLU A 219 22.02 12.01 9.80
CA GLU A 219 20.73 12.67 10.08
C GLU A 219 19.56 11.74 9.76
N PRO A 220 18.59 11.57 10.68
CA PRO A 220 17.33 10.97 10.29
C PRO A 220 16.67 11.94 9.30
N ALA A 221 16.54 11.52 8.04
CA ALA A 221 15.54 12.13 7.18
C ALA A 221 14.23 12.09 7.96
N GLY A 222 13.58 13.23 8.08
CA GLY A 222 12.26 13.32 8.70
C GLY A 222 11.25 12.60 7.83
N VAL A 223 11.32 11.26 7.77
CA VAL A 223 10.34 10.41 7.11
C VAL A 223 9.09 10.46 7.96
N LYS A 224 8.29 11.46 7.65
CA LYS A 224 6.89 11.49 8.02
C LYS A 224 6.19 10.48 7.09
N PRO A 225 5.37 9.58 7.61
CA PRO A 225 4.42 8.87 6.75
C PRO A 225 3.68 9.91 5.91
N LEU A 226 3.45 9.64 4.62
CA LEU A 226 2.70 10.58 3.76
C LEU A 226 1.20 10.26 3.73
N HIS A 227 0.82 9.10 4.24
CA HIS A 227 -0.57 8.65 4.26
C HIS A 227 -0.95 8.13 5.64
N PHE A 228 -2.24 8.28 5.94
CA PHE A 228 -2.83 7.54 7.02
C PHE A 228 -3.04 6.10 6.55
N VAL A 229 -2.59 5.12 7.32
CA VAL A 229 -2.84 3.70 7.01
C VAL A 229 -3.07 2.90 8.29
N LEU A 230 -4.05 1.99 8.23
CA LEU A 230 -4.25 0.93 9.21
C LEU A 230 -3.79 -0.40 8.60
N HIS A 231 -2.70 -0.95 9.14
CA HIS A 231 -2.11 -2.21 8.70
C HIS A 231 -2.94 -3.41 9.16
N ALA A 232 -2.71 -4.57 8.55
CA ALA A 232 -3.26 -5.82 9.06
C ALA A 232 -2.74 -6.10 10.47
N ASN A 233 -3.59 -6.63 11.34
CA ASN A 233 -3.20 -7.01 12.69
C ASN A 233 -2.31 -8.27 12.63
N VAL A 234 -1.25 -8.32 13.46
CA VAL A 234 -0.34 -9.47 13.51
C VAL A 234 -0.25 -10.00 14.95
N PRO A 235 -0.54 -11.29 15.18
CA PRO A 235 -1.00 -12.29 14.19
C PRO A 235 -2.47 -12.11 13.78
N ASN A 236 -2.89 -12.71 12.66
CA ASN A 236 -4.28 -12.91 12.24
C ASN A 236 -4.38 -14.26 11.49
N PRO A 237 -5.11 -15.27 12.00
CA PRO A 237 -5.89 -15.29 13.25
C PRO A 237 -5.00 -15.16 14.50
N PHE A 238 -5.58 -14.76 15.64
CA PHE A 238 -4.83 -14.54 16.89
C PHE A 238 -5.48 -15.20 18.11
N ASN A 239 -4.67 -15.48 19.15
CA ASN A 239 -5.11 -16.02 20.44
C ASN A 239 -4.19 -15.56 21.59
N PRO A 240 -4.70 -14.88 22.64
CA PRO A 240 -5.82 -13.94 22.61
C PRO A 240 -5.37 -12.54 22.16
N GLN A 241 -4.09 -12.35 21.84
CA GLN A 241 -3.48 -11.04 21.62
C GLN A 241 -3.07 -10.82 20.16
N THR A 242 -3.30 -9.61 19.67
CA THR A 242 -2.82 -9.15 18.36
C THR A 242 -2.28 -7.72 18.45
N THR A 243 -1.34 -7.39 17.56
CA THR A 243 -0.76 -6.05 17.43
C THR A 243 -1.34 -5.37 16.21
N ILE A 244 -1.84 -4.16 16.40
CA ILE A 244 -2.47 -3.34 15.37
C ILE A 244 -1.54 -2.15 15.12
N ARG A 245 -0.92 -2.12 13.93
CA ARG A 245 -0.01 -1.05 13.53
C ARG A 245 -0.73 -0.05 12.64
N PHE A 246 -0.41 1.22 12.79
CA PHE A 246 -0.95 2.28 11.95
C PHE A 246 0.04 3.43 11.80
N GLU A 247 -0.09 4.19 10.73
CA GLU A 247 0.76 5.36 10.45
C GLU A 247 -0.11 6.60 10.27
N LEU A 248 0.42 7.75 10.71
CA LEU A 248 -0.23 9.04 10.62
C LEU A 248 0.60 9.98 9.75
N ALA A 249 -0.06 10.56 8.74
CA ALA A 249 0.61 11.45 7.81
C ALA A 249 1.06 12.77 8.45
N ASN A 250 0.26 13.23 9.41
CA ASN A 250 0.43 14.48 10.14
C ASN A 250 0.03 14.27 11.60
N GLU A 251 0.44 15.19 12.49
CA GLU A 251 -0.10 15.21 13.85
C GLU A 251 -1.63 15.23 13.79
N SER A 252 -2.27 14.28 14.47
CA SER A 252 -3.70 14.04 14.34
C SER A 252 -4.31 13.65 15.67
N ALA A 253 -5.56 14.05 15.90
CA ALA A 253 -6.39 13.41 16.90
C ALA A 253 -6.82 12.04 16.33
N VAL A 254 -6.57 10.97 17.07
CA VAL A 254 -6.75 9.59 16.60
C VAL A 254 -7.71 8.85 17.51
N ARG A 255 -8.56 8.03 16.90
CA ARG A 255 -9.35 7.02 17.61
C ARG A 255 -9.21 5.66 16.95
N LEU A 256 -8.73 4.69 17.71
CA LEU A 256 -8.65 3.27 17.32
C LEU A 256 -9.64 2.47 18.16
N GLU A 257 -10.63 1.87 17.52
CA GLU A 257 -11.74 1.16 18.16
C GLU A 257 -11.87 -0.25 17.61
N VAL A 258 -12.36 -1.18 18.44
CA VAL A 258 -12.71 -2.55 18.07
C VAL A 258 -14.21 -2.72 18.14
N PHE A 259 -14.79 -3.38 17.14
CA PHE A 259 -16.22 -3.68 16.99
C PHE A 259 -16.44 -5.18 16.80
N ASP A 260 -17.60 -5.67 17.23
CA ASP A 260 -18.06 -7.01 16.91
C ASP A 260 -18.70 -7.09 15.51
N SER A 261 -19.17 -8.29 15.13
CA SER A 261 -19.79 -8.53 13.82
C SER A 261 -21.12 -7.80 13.60
N VAL A 262 -21.75 -7.29 14.65
CA VAL A 262 -23.01 -6.53 14.60
C VAL A 262 -22.75 -5.02 14.65
N GLY A 263 -21.47 -4.61 14.73
CA GLY A 263 -21.06 -3.21 14.79
C GLY A 263 -21.14 -2.60 16.20
N GLN A 264 -21.29 -3.40 17.26
CA GLN A 264 -21.20 -2.90 18.63
C GLN A 264 -19.74 -2.67 19.01
N ARG A 265 -19.45 -1.52 19.63
CA ARG A 265 -18.09 -1.20 20.09
C ARG A 265 -17.72 -2.06 21.28
N VAL A 266 -16.66 -2.85 21.11
CA VAL A 266 -16.12 -3.77 22.10
C VAL A 266 -15.12 -3.05 23.02
N ARG A 267 -14.21 -2.27 22.43
CA ARG A 267 -13.13 -1.59 23.17
C ARG A 267 -12.58 -0.39 22.38
N THR A 268 -12.18 0.65 23.10
CA THR A 268 -11.34 1.71 22.53
C THR A 268 -9.88 1.46 22.93
N LEU A 269 -8.99 1.36 21.94
CA LEU A 269 -7.56 1.08 22.15
C LEU A 269 -6.73 2.36 22.22
N VAL A 270 -7.08 3.35 21.40
CA VAL A 270 -6.42 4.65 21.35
C VAL A 270 -7.49 5.72 21.21
N ALA A 271 -7.37 6.81 21.97
CA ALA A 271 -8.21 7.99 21.88
C ALA A 271 -7.38 9.22 22.30
N ASP A 272 -6.37 9.56 21.50
CA ASP A 272 -5.36 10.57 21.86
C ASP A 272 -4.89 11.37 20.63
N ARG A 273 -4.15 12.46 20.88
CA ARG A 273 -3.41 13.20 19.86
C ARG A 273 -2.03 12.58 19.70
N LEU A 274 -1.72 12.17 18.48
CA LEU A 274 -0.47 11.49 18.17
C LEU A 274 0.31 12.28 17.11
N PRO A 275 1.65 12.38 17.24
CA PRO A 275 2.48 13.00 16.21
C PRO A 275 2.45 12.18 14.91
N ALA A 276 2.83 12.82 13.79
CA ALA A 276 3.09 12.11 12.54
C ALA A 276 4.12 10.99 12.79
N GLY A 277 3.92 9.82 12.19
CA GLY A 277 4.78 8.67 12.42
C GLY A 277 4.03 7.34 12.51
N ALA A 278 4.79 6.27 12.72
CA ALA A 278 4.27 4.93 12.96
C ALA A 278 3.88 4.74 14.44
N HIS A 279 2.77 4.05 14.66
CA HIS A 279 2.19 3.78 15.96
C HIS A 279 1.69 2.33 16.02
N GLN A 280 1.57 1.81 17.24
CA GLN A 280 1.00 0.48 17.45
C GLN A 280 0.14 0.44 18.71
N ALA A 281 -0.90 -0.38 18.67
CA ALA A 281 -1.74 -0.71 19.80
C ALA A 281 -1.91 -2.23 19.91
N VAL A 282 -2.06 -2.73 21.13
CA VAL A 282 -2.28 -4.15 21.39
C VAL A 282 -3.73 -4.36 21.82
N TRP A 283 -4.38 -5.35 21.22
CA TRP A 283 -5.66 -5.86 21.71
C TRP A 283 -5.50 -7.28 22.23
N ASP A 284 -6.05 -7.55 23.41
CA ASP A 284 -5.93 -8.78 24.20
C ASP A 284 -7.21 -9.63 24.18
N GLY A 285 -8.14 -9.35 23.27
CA GLY A 285 -9.42 -10.07 23.19
C GLY A 285 -10.36 -9.76 24.36
N ARG A 286 -10.25 -8.59 25.00
CA ARG A 286 -11.16 -8.13 26.06
C ARG A 286 -11.95 -6.88 25.69
N THR A 287 -13.13 -6.74 26.30
CA THR A 287 -13.97 -5.55 26.26
C THR A 287 -13.39 -4.42 27.10
N GLU A 288 -14.01 -3.24 27.03
CA GLU A 288 -13.74 -2.10 27.93
C GLU A 288 -13.82 -2.47 29.43
N SER A 289 -14.78 -3.35 29.79
CA SER A 289 -14.95 -3.86 31.16
C SER A 289 -13.97 -4.98 31.54
N ARG A 290 -12.94 -5.23 30.70
CA ARG A 290 -11.93 -6.29 30.85
C ARG A 290 -12.47 -7.73 30.78
N SER A 291 -13.73 -7.91 30.39
CA SER A 291 -14.31 -9.23 30.13
C SER A 291 -13.81 -9.78 28.80
N SER A 292 -13.50 -11.07 28.74
CA SER A 292 -13.00 -11.69 27.52
C SER A 292 -14.14 -11.92 26.51
N VAL A 293 -13.92 -11.62 25.23
CA VAL A 293 -14.93 -11.81 24.17
C VAL A 293 -14.88 -13.22 23.55
N SER A 294 -15.91 -13.69 22.84
CA SER A 294 -15.90 -15.03 22.21
C SER A 294 -14.98 -15.11 20.99
N SER A 295 -14.58 -16.32 20.58
CA SER A 295 -14.00 -16.54 19.24
C SER A 295 -14.94 -16.00 18.16
N GLY A 296 -14.40 -15.44 17.09
CA GLY A 296 -15.20 -14.87 16.02
C GLY A 296 -14.53 -13.73 15.26
N VAL A 297 -15.33 -13.11 14.39
CA VAL A 297 -14.90 -11.99 13.56
C VAL A 297 -15.11 -10.67 14.32
N TYR A 298 -14.07 -9.84 14.30
CA TYR A 298 -14.09 -8.49 14.85
C TYR A 298 -13.57 -7.51 13.82
N PHE A 299 -13.86 -6.23 14.02
CA PHE A 299 -13.41 -5.16 13.13
C PHE A 299 -12.66 -4.11 13.93
N CYS A 300 -11.45 -3.75 13.49
CA CYS A 300 -10.75 -2.60 14.01
C CYS A 300 -10.99 -1.41 13.09
N ARG A 301 -11.33 -0.25 13.66
CA ARG A 301 -11.52 1.00 12.93
C ARG A 301 -10.55 2.05 13.45
N LEU A 302 -9.78 2.64 12.55
CA LEU A 302 -8.95 3.80 12.79
C LEU A 302 -9.63 5.03 12.20
N GLN A 303 -9.79 6.08 12.99
CA GLN A 303 -10.24 7.39 12.54
C GLN A 303 -9.21 8.45 12.95
N ALA A 304 -8.89 9.36 12.03
CA ALA A 304 -7.97 10.47 12.29
C ALA A 304 -8.56 11.80 11.82
N TRP A 305 -8.39 12.82 12.66
CA TRP A 305 -8.84 14.20 12.44
C TRP A 305 -7.68 15.19 12.56
N SER A 306 -7.79 16.36 11.93
CA SER A 306 -6.81 17.44 12.06
C SER A 306 -6.56 17.84 13.53
N ALA A 307 -5.29 17.98 13.92
CA ALA A 307 -4.89 18.38 15.28
C ALA A 307 -5.24 19.84 15.64
N GLU A 308 -5.49 20.71 14.66
CA GLU A 308 -5.74 22.14 14.89
C GLU A 308 -7.04 22.42 15.69
N ASN A 309 -8.03 21.50 15.69
CA ASN A 309 -9.38 21.78 16.19
C ASN A 309 -9.83 21.06 17.48
N THR A 310 -8.99 20.27 18.17
CA THR A 310 -9.45 19.51 19.36
C THR A 310 -9.44 20.29 20.69
N ARG A 311 -9.53 21.63 20.68
CA ARG A 311 -9.69 22.42 21.93
C ARG A 311 -11.16 22.64 22.37
N ARG A 312 -12.16 22.21 21.60
CA ARG A 312 -13.58 22.29 22.03
C ARG A 312 -14.35 21.00 21.81
N SER A 313 -15.06 20.60 22.85
CA SER A 313 -16.08 19.57 22.85
C SER A 313 -17.36 20.13 22.25
N ASP A 314 -17.59 19.99 20.94
CA ASP A 314 -18.92 20.21 20.36
C ASP A 314 -19.15 19.30 19.15
N ALA A 315 -20.38 18.82 19.03
CA ALA A 315 -20.86 17.74 18.17
C ALA A 315 -21.08 18.14 16.68
N SER A 316 -20.31 19.09 16.16
CA SER A 316 -20.29 19.45 14.74
C SER A 316 -18.99 18.94 14.12
N ARG A 317 -18.92 17.63 13.78
CA ARG A 317 -17.63 16.93 13.56
C ARG A 317 -17.60 15.98 12.35
N LEU A 318 -18.19 16.36 11.23
CA LEU A 318 -18.05 15.58 9.97
C LEU A 318 -17.16 16.26 8.92
N THR A 319 -16.72 17.51 9.13
CA THR A 319 -15.92 18.26 8.14
C THR A 319 -14.39 18.11 8.29
N ASP A 320 -13.90 17.56 9.40
CA ASP A 320 -12.45 17.49 9.71
C ASP A 320 -11.88 16.06 9.74
N LEU A 321 -12.69 15.05 9.36
CA LEU A 321 -12.22 13.66 9.30
C LEU A 321 -11.30 13.51 8.08
N ARG A 322 -10.00 13.34 8.35
CA ARG A 322 -8.97 13.19 7.31
C ARG A 322 -8.85 11.75 6.84
N PHE A 323 -9.20 10.80 7.69
CA PHE A 323 -9.01 9.39 7.39
C PHE A 323 -9.92 8.49 8.23
N SER A 324 -10.45 7.44 7.60
CA SER A 324 -11.14 6.35 8.26
C SER A 324 -10.88 5.04 7.52
N GLN A 325 -10.31 4.04 8.19
CA GLN A 325 -10.10 2.70 7.63
C GLN A 325 -10.57 1.64 8.63
N VAL A 326 -11.12 0.54 8.09
CA VAL A 326 -11.58 -0.61 8.86
C VAL A 326 -10.80 -1.84 8.41
N ARG A 327 -10.41 -2.69 9.36
CA ARG A 327 -9.76 -3.99 9.12
C ARG A 327 -10.48 -5.10 9.86
N ARG A 328 -10.68 -6.23 9.20
CA ARG A 328 -11.26 -7.45 9.77
C ARG A 328 -10.18 -8.23 10.53
N MET A 329 -10.53 -8.71 11.72
CA MET A 329 -9.67 -9.51 12.60
C MET A 329 -10.39 -10.82 12.96
N LEU A 330 -9.64 -11.93 13.05
CA LEU A 330 -10.18 -13.24 13.47
C LEU A 330 -9.57 -13.67 14.81
N LEU A 331 -10.39 -13.70 15.86
CA LEU A 331 -10.00 -14.22 17.17
C LEU A 331 -10.35 -15.71 17.25
N LEU A 332 -9.36 -16.54 17.57
CA LEU A 332 -9.53 -17.96 17.87
C LEU A 332 -9.16 -18.16 19.34
N LYS A 333 -10.08 -18.68 20.15
CA LYS A 333 -9.80 -19.16 21.51
C LYS A 333 -9.77 -20.66 21.56
#